data_AF-A0AAU9KSJ7-F1
#
_entry.id   AF-A0AAU9KSJ7-F1
#
_cell.length_a   1.000
_cell.length_b   1.000
_cell.length_c   1.000
_cell.angle_alpha   90.00
_cell.angle_beta   90.00
_cell.angle_gamma   90.00
#
_symmetry.space_group_name_H-M   'P 1'
#
loop_
_entity.id
_entity.type
_entity.pdbx_description
1 polymer ?
#
loop_
_entity_poly.entity_id
_entity_poly.type
_entity_poly.pdbx_seq_one_letter_code
_entity_poly.pdbx_strand_id
1 'polypeptide(L)' 'MKLVHESYSMDQMLPAMINHSCDPNCAITFVSKTLDMEIRAMKPIKSGEEITQTYVDIALPRRAMDAGTPG' A
#
# COMPACT_ATOMS: atom_id res chain seq x y z
N MET A 1 -11.83 15.19 6.70
CA MET A 1 -10.70 14.38 6.18
C MET A 1 -10.58 13.17 7.09
N LYS A 2 -11.12 12.02 6.69
CA LYS A 2 -11.03 10.79 7.48
C LYS A 2 -9.68 10.17 7.12
N LEU A 3 -8.71 10.28 8.03
CA LEU A 3 -7.49 9.49 7.92
C LEU A 3 -7.93 8.05 8.14
N VAL A 4 -7.87 7.22 7.10
CA VAL A 4 -7.97 5.77 7.28
C VAL A 4 -6.63 5.40 7.93
N HIS A 5 -6.63 5.34 9.26
CA HIS A 5 -5.55 4.80 10.05
C HIS A 5 -6.15 3.58 10.73
N GLU A 6 -5.92 2.43 10.11
CA GLU A 6 -6.25 1.14 10.70
C GLU A 6 -4.93 0.39 10.89
N SER A 7 -4.69 -0.01 12.13
CA SER A 7 -3.57 -0.86 12.52
C SER A 7 -4.07 -2.30 12.51
N TYR A 8 -3.42 -3.12 11.69
CA TYR A 8 -3.71 -4.55 11.61
C TYR A 8 -2.52 -5.32 12.17
N SER A 9 -2.82 -6.28 13.04
CA SER A 9 -1.80 -7.19 13.55
C SER A 9 -1.32 -8.11 12.42
N MET A 10 -0.05 -8.51 12.46
CA MET A 10 0.62 -9.21 11.35
C MET A 10 0.00 -10.57 10.97
N ASP A 11 -0.89 -11.12 11.80
CA ASP A 11 -1.69 -12.32 11.53
C ASP A 11 -2.82 -12.09 10.51
N GLN A 12 -3.11 -10.83 10.15
CA GLN A 12 -4.20 -10.48 9.25
C GLN A 12 -3.71 -10.32 7.79
N MET A 13 -4.23 -11.15 6.87
CA MET A 13 -3.88 -11.11 5.43
C MET A 13 -4.52 -9.94 4.65
N LEU A 14 -5.16 -8.98 5.33
CA LEU A 14 -5.87 -7.85 4.69
C LEU A 14 -4.98 -7.02 3.74
N PRO A 15 -3.71 -6.71 4.08
CA PRO A 15 -2.81 -5.97 3.19
C PRO A 15 -2.55 -6.68 1.85
N ALA A 16 -2.59 -8.01 1.82
CA ALA A 16 -2.38 -8.80 0.60
C ALA A 16 -3.57 -8.72 -0.37
N MET A 17 -4.74 -8.28 0.10
CA MET A 17 -5.95 -8.10 -0.72
C MET A 17 -6.00 -6.74 -1.42
N ILE A 18 -5.05 -5.84 -1.15
CA ILE A 18 -5.00 -4.51 -1.75
C ILE A 18 -4.27 -4.58 -3.08
N ASN A 19 -4.98 -4.25 -4.16
CA ASN A 19 -4.47 -4.32 -5.53
C ASN A 19 -3.32 -3.32 -5.80
N HIS A 20 -2.53 -3.66 -6.81
CA HIS A 20 -1.44 -2.82 -7.30
C HIS A 20 -1.95 -1.63 -8.12
N SER A 21 -1.34 -0.45 -7.91
CA SER A 21 -1.34 0.67 -8.85
C SER A 21 0.04 1.31 -8.89
N CYS A 22 0.49 1.74 -10.07
CA CYS A 22 1.69 2.58 -10.23
C CYS A 22 1.48 4.03 -9.78
N ASP A 23 0.22 4.46 -9.58
CA ASP A 23 -0.17 5.72 -8.92
C ASP A 23 -1.13 5.41 -7.74
N PRO A 24 -0.60 4.82 -6.64
CA PRO A 24 -1.42 4.34 -5.55
C PRO A 24 -2.06 5.47 -4.75
N ASN A 25 -3.17 5.18 -4.05
CA ASN A 25 -3.79 6.11 -3.10
C ASN A 25 -3.48 5.80 -1.62
N CYS A 26 -2.90 4.63 -1.34
CA CYS A 26 -2.44 4.24 -0.02
C CYS A 26 -0.97 3.80 -0.01
N ALA A 27 -0.33 3.98 1.14
CA ALA A 27 0.97 3.40 1.47
C ALA A 27 0.83 2.40 2.61
N ILE A 28 1.63 1.34 2.56
CA ILE A 28 1.73 0.32 3.62
C ILE A 28 3.04 0.52 4.37
N THR A 29 2.98 0.61 5.69
CA THR A 29 4.15 0.73 6.57
C THR A 29 4.11 -0.30 7.69
N PHE A 30 5.28 -0.80 8.08
CA PHE A 30 5.41 -1.69 9.23
C PHE A 30 5.95 -0.94 10.45
N VAL A 31 5.24 -1.01 11.58
CA VAL A 31 5.64 -0.37 12.82
C VAL A 31 6.35 -1.39 13.71
N SER A 32 7.68 -1.36 13.70
CA SER A 32 8.52 -2.36 14.38
C SER A 32 8.29 -2.48 15.90
N LYS A 33 7.81 -1.40 16.55
CA LYS A 33 7.54 -1.40 18.01
C LYS A 33 6.29 -2.17 18.39
N THR A 34 5.25 -2.10 17.55
CA THR A 34 3.96 -2.74 17.81
C THR A 34 3.76 -4.01 16.98
N LEU A 35 4.65 -4.24 16.00
CA LEU A 35 4.55 -5.30 15.00
C LEU A 35 3.26 -5.20 14.16
N ASP A 36 2.74 -3.99 14.03
CA ASP A 36 1.54 -3.72 13.23
C ASP A 36 1.91 -3.34 11.80
N MET A 37 1.02 -3.69 10.90
CA MET A 37 0.98 -3.14 9.56
C MET A 37 -0.08 -2.04 9.50
N GLU A 38 0.30 -0.88 8.97
CA GLU A 38 -0.59 0.26 8.83
C GLU A 38 -0.78 0.59 7.35
N ILE A 39 -2.03 0.83 6.97
CA ILE A 39 -2.41 1.33 5.65
C ILE A 39 -2.84 2.78 5.82
N ARG A 40 -2.15 3.69 5.13
CA ARG A 40 -2.36 5.14 5.26
C ARG A 40 -2.71 5.74 3.90
N ALA A 41 -3.80 6.51 3.86
CA ALA A 41 -4.17 7.27 2.68
C ALA A 41 -3.14 8.38 2.40
N MET A 42 -2.62 8.43 1.17
CA MET A 42 -1.71 9.48 0.70
C MET A 42 -2.44 10.64 0.01
N LYS A 43 -3.66 10.39 -0.47
CA LYS A 43 -4.56 11.36 -1.12
C LYS A 43 -6.00 11.15 -0.65
N PRO A 44 -6.91 12.14 -0.77
CA PRO A 44 -8.32 11.93 -0.43
C PRO A 44 -8.94 10.81 -1.27
N ILE A 45 -9.57 9.84 -0.62
CA ILE A 45 -10.22 8.68 -1.26
C ILE A 45 -11.73 8.89 -1.19
N LYS A 46 -12.41 8.85 -2.34
CA LYS A 46 -13.88 8.98 -2.40
C LYS A 46 -14.56 7.67 -2.00
N SER A 47 -15.81 7.75 -1.57
CA SER A 47 -16.61 6.54 -1.35
C SER A 47 -16.76 5.76 -2.66
N GLY A 48 -16.47 4.46 -2.62
CA GLY A 48 -16.47 3.58 -3.80
C GLY A 48 -15.19 3.63 -4.63
N GLU A 49 -14.22 4.48 -4.30
CA GLU A 49 -12.89 4.45 -4.92
C GLU A 49 -12.10 3.25 -4.38
N GLU A 50 -11.44 2.53 -5.28
CA GLU A 50 -10.63 1.37 -4.91
C GLU A 50 -9.38 1.80 -4.13
N ILE A 51 -9.09 1.10 -3.04
CA ILE A 51 -7.84 1.27 -2.29
C ILE A 51 -6.74 0.50 -3.01
N THR A 52 -5.64 1.18 -3.33
CA THR A 52 -4.51 0.59 -4.06
C THR A 52 -3.18 0.90 -3.38
N GLN A 53 -2.24 -0.02 -3.50
CA GLN A 53 -0.85 0.11 -3.05
C GLN A 53 0.12 -0.11 -4.22
N THR A 54 1.41 0.15 -4.02
CA THR A 54 2.44 -0.28 -4.97
C THR A 54 3.09 -1.58 -4.52
N TYR A 55 3.34 -2.51 -5.45
CA TYR A 55 4.11 -3.73 -5.20
C TYR A 55 5.58 -3.58 -5.60
N VAL A 56 5.91 -2.44 -6.21
CA VAL A 56 7.22 -2.13 -6.77
C VAL A 56 7.69 -0.79 -6.23
N ASP A 57 9.00 -0.57 -6.30
CA ASP A 57 9.57 0.74 -6.01
C ASP A 57 9.21 1.73 -7.12
N ILE A 58 8.45 2.77 -6.75
CA ILE A 58 7.99 3.83 -7.66
C ILE A 58 9.13 4.74 -8.14
N ALA A 59 10.29 4.72 -7.50
CA ALA A 59 11.46 5.46 -7.93
C ALA A 59 12.17 4.81 -9.14
N LEU A 60 11.83 3.57 -9.48
CA LEU A 60 12.42 2.88 -10.63
C LEU A 60 11.90 3.43 -11.96
N PRO A 61 12.69 3.42 -13.05
CA PRO A 61 12.17 3.71 -14.39
C PRO A 61 11.05 2.75 -14.76
N ARG A 62 10.03 3.21 -15.49
CA ARG A 62 8.86 2.38 -15.86
C ARG A 62 9.24 1.04 -16.49
N ARG A 63 10.24 1.04 -17.36
CA ARG A 63 10.76 -0.18 -18.01
C ARG A 63 11.32 -1.21 -17.02
N ALA A 64 11.88 -0.75 -15.89
CA ALA A 64 12.36 -1.62 -14.82
C ALA A 64 11.20 -2.13 -13.95
N MET A 65 10.10 -1.38 -13.82
CA MET A 65 8.89 -1.84 -13.13
C MET A 65 8.18 -2.96 -13.91
N ASP A 66 8.06 -2.81 -15.24
CA ASP A 66 7.39 -3.79 -16.11
C ASP A 66 8.19 -5.11 -16.23
N ALA A 67 9.49 -5.09 -15.91
CA ALA A 67 10.37 -6.25 -16.01
C ALA A 67 10.18 -7.27 -14.87
N GLY A 68 9.42 -6.92 -13.82
CA GLY A 68 9.35 -7.69 -12.59
C GLY A 68 10.66 -7.59 -11.81
N THR A 69 10.56 -7.36 -10.50
CA THR A 69 11.72 -7.35 -9.61
C THR A 69 12.49 -8.68 -9.76
N PRO A 70 13.81 -8.68 -10.03
CA PRO A 70 14.59 -9.91 -9.93
C PRO A 70 14.52 -10.37 -8.48
N GLY A 71 13.98 -11.58 -8.26
CA GLY A 71 14.01 -12.25 -6.96
C GLY A 71 15.40 -12.70 -6.55
#